data_AF-A0A8H8STU2-F1
#
_entry.id   AF-A0A8H8STU2-F1
#
_cell.length_a   1.000
_cell.length_b   1.000
_cell.length_c   1.000
_cell.angle_alpha   90.00
_cell.angle_beta   90.00
_cell.angle_gamma   90.00
#
_symmetry.space_group_name_H-M   'P 1'
#
loop_
_entity.id
_entity.type
_entity.pdbx_description
1 polymer ?
#
loop_
_entity_poly.entity_id
_entity_poly.type
_entity_poly.pdbx_seq_one_letter_code
_entity_poly.pdbx_strand_id
1 'polypeptide(L)'
;MVLDKEKVAQLKGKDAEDAVLKYLKKVVPSFPNSWVNLDSEELTLLMADQQTVRIVGHIRQSQKRSFESCNAKDSALACRTRAGHSKDIWKSNVFVAPQSSTSELAPAEIDSLSAELEKTKELVKDRTVDLKRLNAELSKVKSSPTDDDLGKTSRKRRARCIERLTRALEPLRMGQAPISESDLARLDADWVRWRAEWVKRKRVFKMMWDLRADTLSSSEAAELLEDLGVEQDTSEHVELEKSELCVKAKGRK
;
A
#
# COMPACT_ATOMS: atom_id res chain seq x y z
N MET A 1 -11.33 20.08 16.59
CA MET A 1 -10.99 20.77 17.85
C MET A 1 -10.53 22.16 17.48
N VAL A 2 -11.33 23.19 17.79
CA VAL A 2 -10.97 24.60 17.59
C VAL A 2 -9.98 24.94 18.70
N LEU A 3 -8.73 25.26 18.35
CA LEU A 3 -7.76 25.73 19.33
C LEU A 3 -8.17 27.14 19.76
N ASP A 4 -8.61 27.27 21.01
CA ASP A 4 -8.94 28.56 21.59
C ASP A 4 -7.72 29.49 21.50
N LYS A 5 -7.91 30.66 20.90
CA LYS A 5 -6.86 31.67 20.76
C LYS A 5 -6.64 32.30 22.13
N GLU A 6 -5.71 31.76 22.91
CA GLU A 6 -5.25 32.41 24.14
C GLU A 6 -4.77 33.83 23.82
N LYS A 7 -5.36 34.83 24.50
CA LYS A 7 -4.92 36.22 24.42
C LYS A 7 -3.49 36.31 24.94
N VAL A 8 -2.53 36.51 24.04
CA VAL A 8 -1.13 36.70 24.40
C VAL A 8 -0.99 37.95 25.27
N ALA A 9 -0.54 37.78 26.51
CA ALA A 9 -0.30 38.88 27.43
C ALA A 9 0.75 39.84 26.87
N GLN A 10 0.43 41.13 26.76
CA GLN A 10 1.39 42.16 26.37
C GLN A 10 2.28 42.49 27.57
N LEU A 11 3.42 41.81 27.68
CA LEU A 11 4.46 42.13 28.66
C LEU A 11 5.15 43.45 28.26
N LYS A 12 5.40 44.34 29.21
CA LYS A 12 6.12 45.61 29.02
C LYS A 12 7.19 45.76 30.09
N GLY A 13 8.27 46.48 29.77
CA GLY A 13 9.36 46.74 30.72
C GLY A 13 10.15 45.49 31.10
N LYS A 14 10.57 45.40 32.37
CA LYS A 14 11.44 44.32 32.88
C LYS A 14 10.88 42.92 32.68
N ASP A 15 9.57 42.74 32.80
CA ASP A 15 8.94 41.43 32.61
C ASP A 15 9.08 40.90 31.17
N ALA A 16 9.09 41.81 30.19
CA ALA A 16 9.33 41.46 28.79
C ALA A 16 10.80 41.08 28.56
N GLU A 17 11.73 41.80 29.20
CA GLU A 17 13.16 41.53 29.13
C GLU A 17 13.51 40.19 29.78
N ASP A 18 12.95 39.89 30.95
CA ASP A 18 13.13 38.61 31.64
C ASP A 18 12.50 37.45 30.87
N ALA A 19 11.34 37.65 30.24
CA ALA A 19 10.72 36.65 29.38
C ALA A 19 11.58 36.37 28.14
N VAL A 20 12.14 37.40 27.51
CA VAL A 20 13.08 37.27 26.39
C VAL A 20 14.37 36.59 26.85
N LEU A 21 14.93 36.96 28.00
CA LEU A 21 16.13 36.34 28.55
C LEU A 21 15.89 34.86 28.91
N LYS A 22 14.75 34.54 29.51
CA LYS A 22 14.32 33.17 29.83
C LYS A 22 14.12 32.35 28.54
N TYR A 23 13.51 32.95 27.52
CA TYR A 23 13.37 32.33 26.21
C TYR A 23 14.74 32.10 25.57
N LEU A 24 15.62 33.09 25.54
CA LEU A 24 16.98 32.98 25.01
C LEU A 24 17.82 31.95 25.76
N LYS A 25 17.67 31.83 27.08
CA LYS A 25 18.31 30.78 27.89
C LYS A 25 17.75 29.39 27.62
N LYS A 26 16.45 29.28 27.34
CA LYS A 26 15.78 28.02 26.99
C LYS A 26 16.11 27.57 25.57
N VAL A 27 16.25 28.53 24.66
CA VAL A 27 16.44 28.34 23.22
C VAL A 27 17.88 28.68 22.85
N VAL A 28 18.86 28.60 23.76
CA VAL A 28 20.28 28.70 23.37
C VAL A 28 20.47 27.61 22.32
N PRO A 29 20.60 27.96 21.03
CA PRO A 29 20.70 26.93 20.04
C PRO A 29 22.12 26.41 20.22
N SER A 30 22.21 25.15 20.63
CA SER A 30 23.34 24.33 20.22
C SER A 30 23.30 24.35 18.69
N PHE A 31 23.89 25.36 18.08
CA PHE A 31 24.06 25.43 16.63
C PHE A 31 25.18 24.44 16.33
N PRO A 32 24.90 23.32 15.66
CA PRO A 32 25.96 22.46 15.16
C PRO A 32 26.84 23.31 14.22
N ASN A 33 28.17 23.16 14.29
CA ASN A 33 29.11 23.88 13.42
C ASN A 33 28.82 23.72 11.91
N SER A 34 27.99 22.76 11.49
CA SER A 34 27.52 22.60 10.12
C SER A 34 26.54 23.69 9.64
N TRP A 35 25.98 24.51 10.54
CA TRP A 35 25.00 25.54 10.20
C TRP A 35 25.61 26.86 9.71
N VAL A 36 26.93 26.99 9.79
CA VAL A 36 27.65 28.18 9.29
C VAL A 36 27.68 28.23 7.75
N ASN A 37 27.28 27.14 7.07
CA ASN A 37 27.26 27.04 5.60
C ASN A 37 25.85 26.95 4.98
N LEU A 38 24.76 27.12 5.74
CA LEU A 38 23.43 27.22 5.13
C LEU A 38 23.21 28.61 4.56
N ASP A 39 22.83 28.68 3.29
CA ASP A 39 22.45 29.92 2.63
C ASP A 39 21.27 30.60 3.34
N SER A 40 21.24 31.94 3.28
CA SER A 40 20.28 32.81 4.00
C SER A 40 18.81 32.45 3.78
N GLU A 41 18.47 31.74 2.70
CA GLU A 41 17.10 31.32 2.38
C GLU A 41 16.66 30.07 3.16
N GLU A 42 17.55 29.12 3.47
CA GLU A 42 17.19 27.94 4.27
C GLU A 42 17.06 28.30 5.76
N LEU A 43 17.87 29.23 6.24
CA LEU A 43 17.77 29.79 7.60
C LEU A 43 16.44 30.51 7.84
N THR A 44 15.90 31.19 6.82
CA THR A 44 14.60 31.86 6.92
C THR A 44 13.42 30.89 6.88
N LEU A 45 13.55 29.76 6.19
CA LEU A 45 12.53 28.71 6.16
C LEU A 45 12.45 27.95 7.50
N LEU A 46 13.59 27.75 8.17
CA LEU A 46 13.66 26.99 9.43
C LEU A 46 13.33 27.84 10.67
N MET A 47 13.51 29.16 10.57
CA MET A 47 12.98 30.12 11.55
C MET A 47 11.48 30.43 11.36
N ALA A 48 10.81 29.83 10.37
CA ALA A 48 9.38 29.94 10.14
C ALA A 48 8.53 29.01 11.04
N ASP A 49 9.04 28.63 12.22
CA ASP A 49 8.15 28.19 13.30
C ASP A 49 7.28 29.40 13.70
N GLN A 50 5.96 29.26 13.56
CA GLN A 50 5.04 30.39 13.47
C GLN A 50 4.99 31.25 14.76
N GLN A 51 5.50 30.73 15.88
CA GLN A 51 5.60 31.43 17.16
C GLN A 51 6.79 32.40 17.24
N THR A 52 7.96 32.09 16.66
CA THR A 52 9.15 32.95 16.73
C THR A 52 9.03 34.18 15.84
N VAL A 53 8.46 34.03 14.64
CA VAL A 53 8.20 35.16 13.73
C VAL A 53 7.21 36.17 14.34
N ARG A 54 6.20 35.70 15.08
CA ARG A 54 5.21 36.58 15.73
C ARG A 54 5.79 37.39 16.89
N ILE A 55 6.64 36.77 17.72
CA ILE A 55 7.27 37.46 18.85
C ILE A 55 8.30 38.48 18.35
N VAL A 56 9.14 38.10 17.38
CA VAL A 56 10.13 39.02 16.79
C VAL A 56 9.46 40.15 15.99
N GLY A 57 8.37 39.86 15.28
CA GLY A 57 7.60 40.86 14.53
C GLY A 57 6.99 41.95 15.41
N HIS A 58 6.41 41.59 16.57
CA HIS A 58 5.85 42.57 17.51
C HIS A 58 6.90 43.39 18.25
N ILE A 59 8.06 42.79 18.58
CA ILE A 59 9.18 43.52 19.21
C ILE A 59 9.78 44.55 18.23
N ARG A 60 9.86 44.22 16.93
CA ARG A 60 10.47 45.08 15.89
C ARG A 60 9.72 46.39 15.64
N GLN A 61 8.41 46.44 15.87
CA GLN A 61 7.61 47.67 15.71
C GLN A 61 7.48 48.50 16.99
N SER A 62 7.45 47.87 18.17
CA SER A 62 7.27 48.60 19.44
C SER A 62 8.57 49.13 20.06
N GLN A 63 9.73 48.53 19.77
CA GLN A 63 10.96 48.84 20.52
C GLN A 63 12.09 49.49 19.72
N LYS A 64 12.00 49.61 18.38
CA LYS A 64 13.05 50.29 17.58
C LYS A 64 13.28 51.75 18.01
N ARG A 65 12.29 52.40 18.64
CA ARG A 65 12.43 53.77 19.18
C ARG A 65 12.78 53.86 20.67
N SER A 66 12.59 52.78 21.44
CA SER A 66 12.80 52.82 22.90
C SER A 66 14.15 52.22 23.32
N PHE A 67 14.72 51.30 22.52
CA PHE A 67 16.01 50.68 22.83
C PHE A 67 17.21 51.58 22.50
N GLU A 68 17.08 52.50 21.53
CA GLU A 68 18.09 53.53 21.23
C GLU A 68 18.16 54.62 22.32
N SER A 69 17.10 54.80 23.13
CA SER A 69 17.03 55.84 24.16
C SER A 69 17.33 55.34 25.59
N CYS A 70 17.25 54.04 25.84
CA CYS A 70 17.41 53.46 27.18
C CYS A 70 18.61 52.50 27.22
N ASN A 71 19.84 53.02 27.09
CA ASN A 71 21.03 52.35 27.64
C ASN A 71 22.25 53.28 27.62
N ALA A 72 22.43 54.02 28.72
CA ALA A 72 23.73 54.58 29.08
C ALA A 72 24.05 54.49 30.58
N LYS A 73 23.14 54.04 31.46
CA LYS A 73 23.39 54.17 32.92
C LYS A 73 23.14 52.97 33.83
N ASP A 74 22.27 52.00 33.52
CA ASP A 74 22.01 50.88 34.46
C ASP A 74 22.07 49.51 33.78
N SER A 75 23.28 48.96 33.73
CA SER A 75 23.66 47.73 33.06
C SER A 75 23.40 46.47 33.90
N ALA A 76 22.41 45.67 33.50
CA ALA A 76 22.46 44.21 33.63
C ALA A 76 22.67 43.52 32.26
N LEU A 77 22.23 44.16 31.17
CA LEU A 77 22.81 43.99 29.84
C LEU A 77 23.99 44.95 29.68
N ALA A 78 25.12 44.62 30.31
CA ALA A 78 26.36 45.28 29.92
C ALA A 78 26.70 44.82 28.50
N CYS A 79 26.49 45.70 27.50
CA CYS A 79 27.32 45.72 26.30
C CYS A 79 28.76 46.00 26.76
N ARG A 80 29.44 44.98 27.28
CA ARG A 80 30.90 45.01 27.42
C ARG A 80 31.47 45.00 26.01
N THR A 81 31.75 46.18 25.48
CA THR A 81 32.82 46.41 24.50
C THR A 81 34.18 46.19 25.17
N ARG A 82 34.37 45.01 25.78
CA ARG A 82 35.64 44.58 26.37
C ARG A 82 36.16 43.44 25.50
N ALA A 83 36.98 43.80 24.51
CA ALA A 83 37.95 42.92 23.84
C ALA A 83 37.53 41.43 23.72
N GLY A 84 36.36 41.19 23.14
CA GLY A 84 35.75 39.87 23.03
C GLY A 84 34.96 39.77 21.74
N HIS A 85 35.68 39.50 20.64
CA HIS A 85 35.19 39.00 19.35
C HIS A 85 33.76 39.41 18.92
N SER A 86 33.50 40.71 18.74
CA SER A 86 32.47 41.13 17.79
C SER A 86 33.03 40.87 16.39
N LYS A 87 32.72 39.72 15.79
CA LYS A 87 32.91 39.55 14.34
C LYS A 87 31.77 40.31 13.66
N ASP A 88 32.09 41.42 13.02
CA ASP A 88 31.17 42.18 12.18
C ASP A 88 30.81 41.35 10.93
N ILE A 89 29.92 40.37 11.11
CA ILE A 89 29.32 39.63 10.01
C ILE A 89 28.16 40.49 9.50
N TRP A 90 28.52 41.46 8.66
CA TRP A 90 27.68 42.20 7.71
C TRP A 90 26.26 42.57 8.22
N LYS A 91 26.16 43.76 8.85
CA LYS A 91 24.94 44.57 9.06
C LYS A 91 23.82 44.03 9.99
N SER A 92 24.06 43.00 10.82
CA SER A 92 23.08 42.60 11.85
C SER A 92 23.71 42.46 13.23
N ASN A 93 23.11 43.11 14.24
CA ASN A 93 23.51 42.95 15.64
C ASN A 93 22.99 41.59 16.16
N VAL A 94 23.90 40.68 16.49
CA VAL A 94 23.59 39.38 17.10
C VAL A 94 23.72 39.52 18.61
N PHE A 95 22.64 39.23 19.34
CA PHE A 95 22.62 39.24 20.80
C PHE A 95 22.76 37.80 21.32
N VAL A 96 23.84 37.53 22.06
CA VAL A 96 24.09 36.24 22.71
C VAL A 96 24.05 36.46 24.23
N ALA A 97 23.37 35.57 24.95
CA ALA A 97 23.35 35.63 26.41
C ALA A 97 24.77 35.42 26.96
N PRO A 98 25.23 36.19 27.97
CA PRO A 98 26.55 35.99 28.57
C PRO A 98 26.68 34.56 29.11
N GLN A 99 27.58 33.77 28.51
CA GLN A 99 27.85 32.39 28.95
C GLN A 99 28.83 32.32 30.12
N SER A 100 29.43 33.44 30.53
CA SER A 100 30.44 33.50 31.60
C SER A 100 29.92 33.15 33.00
N SER A 101 28.60 33.01 33.18
CA SER A 101 28.00 32.62 34.46
C SER A 101 27.65 31.13 34.55
N THR A 102 27.89 30.33 33.52
CA THR A 102 27.70 28.88 33.59
C THR A 102 28.92 28.24 34.25
N SER A 103 28.69 27.37 35.23
CA SER A 103 29.77 26.60 35.88
C SER A 103 30.54 25.83 34.82
N GLU A 104 31.86 26.02 34.75
CA GLU A 104 32.74 25.16 33.97
C GLU A 104 32.70 23.77 34.62
N LEU A 105 32.25 22.77 33.87
CA LEU A 105 32.21 21.38 34.33
C LEU A 105 33.63 20.81 34.31
N ALA A 106 33.97 19.99 35.31
CA ALA A 106 35.25 19.30 35.31
C ALA A 106 35.31 18.28 34.17
N PRO A 107 36.49 17.98 33.60
CA PRO A 107 36.62 17.01 32.50
C PRO A 107 36.07 15.63 32.84
N ALA A 108 36.21 15.18 34.10
CA ALA A 108 35.66 13.91 34.57
C ALA A 108 34.11 13.87 34.54
N GLU A 109 33.45 15.00 34.82
CA GLU A 109 31.99 15.11 34.76
C GLU A 109 31.50 15.10 33.31
N ILE A 110 32.27 15.72 32.39
CA ILE A 110 32.00 15.69 30.94
C ILE A 110 32.07 14.24 30.44
N ASP A 111 33.10 13.50 30.82
CA ASP A 111 33.26 12.09 30.43
C ASP A 111 32.10 11.23 30.96
N SER A 112 31.72 11.41 32.24
CA SER A 112 30.57 10.72 32.83
C SER A 112 29.27 11.03 32.08
N LEU A 113 28.99 12.30 31.81
CA LEU A 113 27.78 12.71 31.10
C LEU A 113 27.78 12.21 29.66
N SER A 114 28.94 12.17 29.00
CA SER A 114 29.05 11.62 27.64
C SER A 114 28.75 10.12 27.61
N ALA A 115 29.19 9.37 28.62
CA ALA A 115 28.90 7.95 28.75
C ALA A 115 27.41 7.67 29.00
N GLU A 116 26.76 8.45 29.87
CA GLU A 116 25.32 8.37 30.11
C GLU A 116 24.50 8.74 28.86
N LEU A 117 24.96 9.73 28.11
CA LEU A 117 24.34 10.17 26.87
C LEU A 117 24.38 9.05 25.82
N GLU A 118 25.53 8.41 25.60
CA GLU A 118 25.64 7.27 24.69
C GLU A 118 24.81 6.08 25.15
N LYS A 119 24.79 5.77 26.45
CA LYS A 119 23.92 4.73 27.01
C LYS A 119 22.44 5.03 26.75
N THR A 120 22.02 6.28 26.93
CA THR A 120 20.63 6.70 26.70
C THR A 120 20.28 6.65 25.22
N LYS A 121 21.22 7.02 24.33
CA LYS A 121 21.04 6.89 22.87
C LYS A 121 20.82 5.44 22.44
N GLU A 122 21.63 4.51 22.94
CA GLU A 122 21.45 3.09 22.62
C GLU A 122 20.10 2.56 23.14
N LEU A 123 19.71 2.91 24.36
CA LEU A 123 18.37 2.57 24.89
C LEU A 123 17.23 3.13 24.02
N VAL A 124 17.37 4.36 23.51
CA VAL A 124 16.36 4.97 22.60
C VAL A 124 16.32 4.23 21.26
N LYS A 125 17.46 3.82 20.70
CA LYS A 125 17.53 3.01 19.48
C LYS A 125 16.82 1.68 19.68
N ASP A 126 17.13 0.97 20.75
CA ASP A 126 16.52 -0.32 21.09
C ASP A 126 15.00 -0.21 21.24
N ARG A 127 14.53 0.79 22.01
CA ARG A 127 13.09 1.05 22.18
C ARG A 127 12.40 1.43 20.87
N THR A 128 13.09 2.15 19.98
CA THR A 128 12.56 2.49 18.65
C THR A 128 12.38 1.23 17.79
N VAL A 129 13.29 0.27 17.87
CA VAL A 129 13.17 -1.02 17.17
C VAL A 129 11.99 -1.82 17.73
N ASP A 130 11.86 -1.90 19.07
CA ASP A 130 10.74 -2.57 19.72
C ASP A 130 9.39 -1.95 19.36
N LEU A 131 9.29 -0.62 19.34
CA LEU A 131 8.07 0.08 18.93
C LEU A 131 7.67 -0.28 17.49
N LYS A 132 8.63 -0.32 16.56
CA LYS A 132 8.37 -0.73 15.17
C LYS A 132 7.89 -2.18 15.10
N ARG A 133 8.51 -3.09 15.85
CA ARG A 133 8.13 -4.50 15.93
C ARG A 133 6.72 -4.69 16.48
N LEU A 134 6.42 -4.12 17.65
CA LEU A 134 5.11 -4.21 18.29
C LEU A 134 4.02 -3.56 17.43
N ASN A 135 4.32 -2.46 16.75
CA ASN A 135 3.36 -1.84 15.84
C ASN A 135 3.04 -2.72 14.62
N ALA A 136 4.03 -3.46 14.10
CA ALA A 136 3.80 -4.45 13.05
C ALA A 136 2.95 -5.64 13.52
N GLU A 137 3.23 -6.18 14.71
CA GLU A 137 2.43 -7.23 15.34
C GLU A 137 0.99 -6.78 15.59
N LEU A 138 0.80 -5.57 16.13
CA LEU A 138 -0.51 -4.97 16.35
C LEU A 138 -1.27 -4.81 15.02
N SER A 139 -0.61 -4.34 13.96
CA SER A 139 -1.23 -4.22 12.64
C SER A 139 -1.67 -5.58 12.09
N LYS A 140 -0.87 -6.63 12.30
CA LYS A 140 -1.20 -8.02 11.93
C LYS A 140 -2.43 -8.53 12.69
N VAL A 141 -2.47 -8.35 14.01
CA VAL A 141 -3.61 -8.76 14.85
C VAL A 141 -4.87 -7.99 14.46
N LYS A 142 -4.79 -6.66 14.25
CA LYS A 142 -5.93 -5.84 13.82
C LYS A 142 -6.50 -6.23 12.46
N SER A 143 -5.65 -6.70 11.55
CA SER A 143 -6.09 -7.17 10.22
C SER A 143 -6.68 -8.58 10.23
N SER A 144 -6.48 -9.33 11.31
CA SER A 144 -6.99 -10.70 11.43
C SER A 144 -8.44 -10.67 11.93
N PRO A 145 -9.38 -11.34 11.26
CA PRO A 145 -10.76 -11.43 11.73
C PRO A 145 -10.83 -12.17 13.07
N THR A 146 -11.75 -11.75 13.95
CA THR A 146 -11.99 -12.42 15.22
C THR A 146 -12.60 -13.80 14.99
N ASP A 147 -12.39 -14.74 15.92
CA ASP A 147 -12.95 -16.10 15.85
C ASP A 147 -14.47 -16.11 15.68
N ASP A 148 -15.17 -15.16 16.31
CA ASP A 148 -16.61 -14.98 16.13
C ASP A 148 -16.99 -14.64 14.70
N ASP A 149 -16.19 -13.81 14.03
CA ASP A 149 -16.43 -13.42 12.64
C ASP A 149 -16.06 -14.55 11.67
N LEU A 150 -15.01 -15.33 11.97
CA LEU A 150 -14.73 -16.58 11.26
C LEU A 150 -15.89 -17.57 11.43
N GLY A 151 -16.45 -17.70 12.64
CA GLY A 151 -17.63 -18.52 12.92
C GLY A 151 -18.85 -18.07 12.12
N LYS A 152 -19.17 -16.76 12.13
CA LYS A 152 -20.27 -16.18 11.35
C LYS A 152 -20.09 -16.41 9.85
N THR A 153 -18.90 -16.13 9.31
CA THR A 153 -18.62 -16.28 7.87
C THR A 153 -18.67 -17.74 7.43
N SER A 154 -18.15 -18.67 8.23
CA SER A 154 -18.23 -20.11 8.00
C SER A 154 -19.67 -20.61 8.00
N ARG A 155 -20.46 -20.26 9.03
CA ARG A 155 -21.90 -20.59 9.10
C ARG A 155 -22.66 -20.05 7.89
N LYS A 156 -22.46 -18.78 7.53
CA LYS A 156 -23.10 -18.16 6.36
C LYS A 156 -22.72 -18.85 5.04
N ARG A 157 -21.45 -19.23 4.86
CA ARG A 157 -20.99 -19.97 3.67
C ARG A 157 -21.63 -21.37 3.61
N ARG A 158 -21.64 -22.10 4.71
CA ARG A 158 -22.26 -23.43 4.80
C ARG A 158 -23.76 -23.37 4.52
N ALA A 159 -24.49 -22.44 5.13
CA ALA A 159 -25.91 -22.26 4.91
C ALA A 159 -26.24 -22.03 3.42
N ARG A 160 -25.50 -21.14 2.74
CA ARG A 160 -25.66 -20.91 1.29
C ARG A 160 -25.34 -22.13 0.43
N CYS A 161 -24.32 -22.90 0.82
CA CYS A 161 -23.96 -24.12 0.10
C CYS A 161 -25.07 -25.17 0.20
N ILE A 162 -25.57 -25.38 1.43
CA ILE A 162 -26.68 -26.29 1.69
C ILE A 162 -27.91 -25.84 0.92
N GLU A 163 -28.31 -24.57 1.01
CA GLU A 163 -29.46 -24.01 0.29
C GLU A 163 -29.36 -24.26 -1.23
N ARG A 164 -28.19 -23.97 -1.83
CA ARG A 164 -27.96 -24.18 -3.26
C ARG A 164 -28.08 -25.65 -3.65
N LEU A 165 -27.46 -26.55 -2.87
CA LEU A 165 -27.50 -27.99 -3.14
C LEU A 165 -28.90 -28.54 -2.95
N THR A 166 -29.61 -28.15 -1.90
CA THR A 166 -31.00 -28.53 -1.68
C THR A 166 -31.86 -28.08 -2.85
N ARG A 167 -31.75 -26.82 -3.29
CA ARG A 167 -32.48 -26.32 -4.46
C ARG A 167 -32.17 -27.10 -5.74
N ALA A 168 -30.92 -27.50 -5.96
CA ALA A 168 -30.53 -28.27 -7.14
C ALA A 168 -31.02 -29.73 -7.08
N LEU A 169 -31.08 -30.31 -5.88
CA LEU A 169 -31.53 -31.69 -5.66
C LEU A 169 -33.04 -31.82 -5.55
N GLU A 170 -33.77 -30.74 -5.27
CA GLU A 170 -35.23 -30.76 -5.08
C GLU A 170 -35.98 -31.36 -6.27
N PRO A 171 -35.70 -30.96 -7.54
CA PRO A 171 -36.33 -31.58 -8.71
C PRO A 171 -36.09 -33.09 -8.77
N LEU A 172 -34.85 -33.53 -8.50
CA LEU A 172 -34.47 -34.94 -8.54
C LEU A 172 -35.19 -35.76 -7.45
N ARG A 173 -35.38 -35.17 -6.26
CA ARG A 173 -36.13 -35.79 -5.16
C ARG A 173 -37.61 -35.90 -5.44
N MET A 174 -38.19 -34.96 -6.19
CA MET A 174 -39.56 -35.02 -6.68
C MET A 174 -39.74 -36.00 -7.85
N GLY A 175 -38.69 -36.72 -8.25
CA GLY A 175 -38.71 -37.64 -9.38
C GLY A 175 -38.74 -36.93 -10.74
N GLN A 176 -38.46 -35.62 -10.79
CA GLN A 176 -38.35 -34.91 -12.05
C GLN A 176 -37.12 -35.43 -12.80
N ALA A 177 -37.32 -35.81 -14.06
CA ALA A 177 -36.22 -36.22 -14.93
C ALA A 177 -35.20 -35.07 -15.06
N PRO A 178 -33.89 -35.36 -15.00
CA PRO A 178 -32.83 -34.33 -15.05
C PRO A 178 -32.77 -33.58 -16.38
N ILE A 179 -33.37 -34.14 -17.43
CA ILE A 179 -33.45 -33.54 -18.76
C ILE A 179 -34.93 -33.37 -19.09
N SER A 180 -35.32 -32.19 -19.56
CA SER A 180 -36.69 -31.95 -19.99
C SER A 180 -37.04 -32.84 -21.19
N GLU A 181 -38.31 -33.22 -21.33
CA GLU A 181 -38.76 -33.99 -22.49
C GLU A 181 -38.48 -33.25 -23.81
N SER A 182 -38.56 -31.91 -23.80
CA SER A 182 -38.20 -31.08 -24.96
C SER A 182 -36.70 -31.14 -25.30
N ASP A 183 -35.83 -31.19 -24.29
CA ASP A 183 -34.38 -31.30 -24.51
C ASP A 183 -34.02 -32.70 -25.03
N LEU A 184 -34.65 -33.76 -24.52
CA LEU A 184 -34.51 -35.12 -25.05
C LEU A 184 -34.97 -35.19 -26.51
N ALA A 185 -36.13 -34.63 -26.83
CA ALA A 185 -36.64 -34.59 -28.21
C ALA A 185 -35.70 -33.82 -29.15
N ARG A 186 -35.08 -32.73 -28.68
CA ARG A 186 -34.06 -31.99 -29.45
C ARG A 186 -32.80 -32.83 -29.66
N LEU A 187 -32.31 -33.52 -28.63
CA LEU A 187 -31.15 -34.42 -28.74
C LEU A 187 -31.41 -35.55 -29.75
N ASP A 188 -32.60 -36.15 -29.72
CA ASP A 188 -32.99 -37.16 -30.70
C ASP A 188 -33.04 -36.60 -32.12
N ALA A 189 -33.59 -35.40 -32.30
CA ALA A 189 -33.64 -34.74 -33.60
C ALA A 189 -32.23 -34.39 -34.14
N ASP A 190 -31.37 -33.85 -33.28
CA ASP A 190 -29.98 -33.54 -33.61
C ASP A 190 -29.19 -34.82 -33.93
N TRP A 191 -29.38 -35.89 -33.15
CA TRP A 191 -28.78 -37.20 -33.42
C TRP A 191 -29.17 -37.70 -34.81
N VAL A 192 -30.46 -37.71 -35.15
CA VAL A 192 -30.95 -38.14 -36.46
C VAL A 192 -30.36 -37.27 -37.59
N ARG A 193 -30.37 -35.95 -37.41
CA ARG A 193 -29.82 -34.99 -38.37
C ARG A 193 -28.34 -35.25 -38.63
N TRP A 194 -27.51 -35.28 -37.59
CA TRP A 194 -26.07 -35.44 -37.71
C TRP A 194 -25.69 -36.83 -38.20
N ARG A 195 -26.44 -37.87 -37.80
CA ARG A 195 -26.27 -39.22 -38.35
C ARG A 195 -26.52 -39.23 -39.85
N ALA A 196 -27.60 -38.61 -40.32
CA ALA A 196 -27.93 -38.54 -41.74
C ALA A 196 -26.84 -37.78 -42.54
N GLU A 197 -26.37 -36.66 -42.02
CA GLU A 197 -25.28 -35.89 -42.63
C GLU A 197 -23.97 -36.70 -42.68
N TRP A 198 -23.64 -37.42 -41.61
CA TRP A 198 -22.47 -38.31 -41.60
C TRP A 198 -22.58 -39.43 -42.64
N VAL A 199 -23.73 -40.10 -42.78
CA VAL A 199 -23.95 -41.11 -43.86
C VAL A 199 -23.72 -40.49 -45.23
N LYS A 200 -24.29 -39.31 -45.48
CA LYS A 200 -24.16 -38.63 -46.79
C LYS A 200 -22.70 -38.32 -47.09
N ARG A 201 -21.96 -37.77 -46.13
CA ARG A 201 -20.53 -37.45 -46.28
C ARG A 201 -19.69 -38.70 -46.54
N LYS A 202 -19.89 -39.76 -45.74
CA LYS A 202 -19.21 -41.06 -45.92
C LYS A 202 -19.50 -41.66 -47.30
N ARG A 203 -20.74 -41.54 -47.78
CA ARG A 203 -21.12 -41.97 -49.14
C ARG A 203 -20.43 -41.17 -50.23
N VAL A 204 -20.40 -39.84 -50.13
CA VAL A 204 -19.72 -38.98 -51.11
C VAL A 204 -18.23 -39.29 -51.14
N PHE A 205 -17.60 -39.38 -49.96
CA PHE A 205 -16.20 -39.76 -49.84
C PHE A 205 -15.93 -41.11 -50.51
N LYS A 206 -16.69 -42.15 -50.15
CA LYS A 206 -16.54 -43.49 -50.74
C LYS A 206 -16.70 -43.48 -52.26
N MET A 207 -17.70 -42.78 -52.80
CA MET A 207 -17.91 -42.67 -54.24
C MET A 207 -16.72 -42.01 -54.97
N MET A 208 -16.18 -40.93 -54.41
CA MET A 208 -15.00 -40.25 -54.98
C MET A 208 -13.74 -41.10 -54.83
N TRP A 209 -13.60 -41.77 -53.69
CA TRP A 209 -12.48 -42.64 -53.39
C TRP A 209 -12.45 -43.86 -54.31
N ASP A 210 -13.58 -44.54 -54.48
CA ASP A 210 -13.71 -45.72 -55.36
C ASP A 210 -13.34 -45.34 -56.81
N LEU A 211 -13.80 -44.19 -57.33
CA LEU A 211 -13.43 -43.70 -58.67
C LEU A 211 -11.92 -43.48 -58.84
N ARG A 212 -11.23 -43.01 -57.79
CA ARG A 212 -9.77 -42.82 -57.82
C ARG A 212 -9.04 -44.14 -57.65
N ALA A 213 -9.49 -44.98 -56.73
CA ALA A 213 -8.91 -46.28 -56.42
C ALA A 213 -8.96 -47.23 -57.62
N ASP A 214 -9.98 -47.14 -58.48
CA ASP A 214 -10.08 -47.94 -59.72
C ASP A 214 -8.89 -47.73 -60.69
N THR A 215 -8.18 -46.60 -60.57
CA THR A 215 -6.99 -46.29 -61.39
C THR A 215 -5.66 -46.68 -60.73
N LEU A 216 -5.68 -47.12 -59.48
CA LEU A 216 -4.50 -47.39 -58.66
C LEU A 216 -4.45 -48.87 -58.28
N SER A 217 -3.25 -49.39 -58.01
CA SER A 217 -3.12 -50.68 -57.36
C SER A 217 -3.56 -50.61 -55.88
N SER A 218 -3.88 -51.76 -55.29
CA SER A 218 -4.28 -51.84 -53.88
C SER A 218 -3.24 -51.27 -52.91
N SER A 219 -1.95 -51.34 -53.24
CA SER A 219 -0.86 -50.77 -52.41
C SER A 219 -0.81 -49.25 -52.52
N GLU A 220 -0.84 -48.72 -53.75
CA GLU A 220 -0.80 -47.27 -54.01
C GLU A 220 -2.03 -46.56 -53.44
N ALA A 221 -3.20 -47.21 -53.47
CA ALA A 221 -4.41 -46.67 -52.86
C ALA A 221 -4.29 -46.59 -51.33
N ALA A 222 -3.65 -47.57 -50.68
CA ALA A 222 -3.43 -47.56 -49.24
C ALA A 222 -2.43 -46.46 -48.81
N GLU A 223 -1.31 -46.34 -49.53
CA GLU A 223 -0.32 -45.27 -49.34
C GLU A 223 -0.96 -43.89 -49.51
N LEU A 224 -1.81 -43.71 -50.53
CA LEU A 224 -2.50 -42.45 -50.76
C LEU A 224 -3.47 -42.06 -49.62
N LEU A 225 -4.12 -43.02 -48.95
CA LEU A 225 -4.95 -42.70 -47.77
C LEU A 225 -4.10 -42.19 -46.61
N GLU A 226 -2.94 -42.81 -46.38
CA GLU A 226 -2.00 -42.42 -45.34
C GLU A 226 -1.43 -41.02 -45.63
N ASP A 227 -1.00 -40.77 -46.87
CA ASP A 227 -0.49 -39.47 -47.32
C ASP A 227 -1.53 -38.34 -47.18
N LEU A 228 -2.80 -38.64 -47.44
CA LEU A 228 -3.90 -37.69 -47.25
C LEU A 228 -4.34 -37.55 -45.79
N GLY A 229 -3.81 -38.37 -44.87
CA GLY A 229 -4.19 -38.40 -43.46
C GLY A 229 -5.64 -38.84 -43.25
N VAL A 230 -6.17 -39.67 -44.14
CA VAL A 230 -7.54 -40.17 -44.03
C VAL A 230 -7.57 -41.42 -43.16
N GLU A 231 -7.98 -41.25 -41.91
CA GLU A 231 -8.22 -42.36 -41.00
C GLU A 231 -9.49 -43.14 -41.41
N GLN A 232 -9.35 -44.46 -41.54
CA GLN A 232 -10.50 -45.34 -41.76
C GLN A 232 -11.25 -45.61 -40.46
N ASP A 233 -12.55 -45.90 -40.58
CA ASP A 233 -13.39 -46.29 -39.45
C ASP A 233 -12.79 -47.51 -38.73
N THR A 234 -12.52 -47.37 -37.43
CA THR A 234 -12.07 -48.50 -36.59
C THR A 234 -13.18 -49.55 -36.41
N SER A 235 -12.84 -50.74 -35.91
CA SER A 235 -13.83 -51.81 -35.64
C SER A 235 -14.96 -51.35 -34.71
N GLU A 236 -14.65 -50.51 -33.72
CA GLU A 236 -15.65 -49.93 -32.81
C GLU A 236 -16.69 -49.09 -33.55
N HIS A 237 -16.29 -48.32 -34.55
CA HIS A 237 -17.21 -47.54 -35.37
C HIS A 237 -18.15 -48.46 -36.15
N VAL A 238 -17.63 -49.54 -36.73
CA VAL A 238 -18.43 -50.52 -37.48
C VAL A 238 -19.42 -51.25 -36.57
N GLU A 239 -19.01 -51.61 -35.36
CA GLU A 239 -19.89 -52.21 -34.35
C GLU A 239 -20.99 -51.23 -33.90
N LEU A 240 -20.63 -49.96 -33.67
CA LEU A 240 -21.58 -48.92 -33.32
C LEU A 240 -22.61 -48.69 -34.43
N GLU A 241 -22.21 -48.76 -35.71
CA GLU A 241 -23.14 -48.68 -36.85
C GLU A 241 -24.12 -49.85 -36.90
N LYS A 242 -23.69 -51.04 -36.48
CA LYS A 242 -24.53 -52.25 -36.40
C LYS A 242 -25.40 -52.29 -35.15
N SER A 243 -25.04 -51.52 -34.12
CA SER A 243 -25.76 -51.48 -32.86
C SER A 243 -27.21 -50.98 -33.02
N GLU A 244 -28.05 -51.32 -32.06
CA GLU A 244 -29.46 -50.93 -32.05
C GLU A 244 -29.67 -49.41 -32.08
N LEU A 245 -28.69 -48.63 -31.61
CA LEU A 245 -28.72 -47.16 -31.61
C LEU A 245 -28.81 -46.59 -33.02
N CYS A 246 -28.16 -47.25 -33.99
CA CYS A 246 -28.16 -46.84 -35.39
C CYS A 246 -29.28 -47.52 -36.20
N VAL A 247 -29.69 -48.73 -35.82
CA VAL A 247 -30.68 -49.52 -36.58
C VAL A 247 -32.12 -49.14 -36.24
N LYS A 248 -32.44 -48.85 -34.97
CA LYS A 248 -33.82 -48.58 -34.52
C LYS A 248 -34.42 -47.26 -35.03
N ALA A 249 -33.59 -46.29 -35.43
CA ALA A 249 -34.04 -45.01 -35.99
C ALA A 249 -34.83 -45.15 -37.30
N LYS A 250 -34.76 -46.31 -38.00
CA LYS A 250 -35.50 -46.56 -39.24
C LYS A 250 -36.92 -47.11 -39.03
N GLY A 251 -37.29 -47.52 -37.82
CA GLY A 251 -38.51 -48.30 -37.55
C GLY A 251 -39.66 -47.60 -36.82
N ARG A 252 -39.46 -46.38 -36.28
CA ARG A 252 -40.55 -45.58 -35.70
C ARG A 252 -41.12 -44.64 -36.76
N LYS A 253 -42.06 -45.15 -37.56
CA LYS A 253 -43.00 -44.34 -38.34
C LYS A 253 -44.39 -44.49 -37.75
#